data_AF-A0A661AK90-F1
#
_entry.id   AF-A0A661AK90-F1
#
_cell.length_a   1.000
_cell.length_b   1.000
_cell.length_c   1.000
_cell.angle_alpha   90.00
_cell.angle_beta   90.00
_cell.angle_gamma   90.00
#
_symmetry.space_group_name_H-M   'P 1'
#
loop_
_entity.id
_entity.type
_entity.pdbx_description
1 polymer ?
#
loop_
_entity_poly.entity_id
_entity_poly.type
_entity_poly.pdbx_seq_one_letter_code
_entity_poly.pdbx_strand_id
1 'polypeptide(L)'
;MNPNVLGGGLKRLYQADRLIKIYGFKPHELVYDEDGNLPDEDPKELWARFHPEFFPVDIRKADYWTLLRVPGIGPERARLILEGKWKPGGERWKSW
;
A
#
# COMPACT_ATOMS: atom_id res chain seq x y z
N MET A 1 21.99 -15.30 18.98
CA MET A 1 20.87 -15.72 18.13
C MET A 1 19.63 -14.97 18.58
N ASN A 2 19.00 -14.19 17.71
CA ASN A 2 17.83 -13.38 18.05
C ASN A 2 16.56 -14.26 18.04
N PRO A 3 15.83 -14.41 19.15
CA PRO A 3 14.69 -15.33 19.25
C PRO A 3 13.48 -14.94 18.38
N ASN A 4 13.49 -13.76 17.75
CA ASN A 4 12.41 -13.28 16.87
C ASN A 4 12.41 -13.91 15.46
N VAL A 5 13.46 -14.63 15.07
CA VAL A 5 13.62 -15.16 13.70
C VAL A 5 12.65 -16.32 13.41
N LEU A 6 12.19 -17.06 14.43
CA LEU A 6 11.38 -18.27 14.21
C LEU A 6 9.86 -18.03 14.15
N GLY A 7 9.38 -16.85 14.57
CA GLY A 7 7.95 -16.49 14.55
C GLY A 7 7.57 -15.37 13.58
N GLY A 8 8.50 -14.47 13.25
CA GLY A 8 8.25 -13.30 12.40
C GLY A 8 8.14 -13.61 10.89
N GLY A 9 8.88 -14.62 10.41
CA GLY A 9 9.01 -14.90 8.98
C GLY A 9 7.68 -15.21 8.27
N LEU A 10 6.79 -15.99 8.90
CA LEU A 10 5.47 -16.32 8.33
C LEU A 10 4.55 -15.10 8.25
N LYS A 11 4.53 -14.25 9.29
CA LYS A 11 3.75 -13.01 9.30
C LYS A 11 4.22 -12.05 8.22
N ARG A 12 5.54 -11.91 8.03
CA ARG A 12 6.16 -11.04 7.02
C ARG A 12 5.94 -11.56 5.60
N LEU A 13 6.06 -12.88 5.38
CA LEU A 13 5.77 -13.50 4.08
C LEU A 13 4.30 -13.32 3.70
N TYR A 14 3.37 -13.49 4.65
CA TYR A 14 1.95 -13.25 4.42
C TYR A 14 1.67 -11.76 4.11
N GLN A 15 2.34 -10.85 4.81
CA GLN A 15 2.24 -9.42 4.53
C GLN A 15 2.72 -9.07 3.12
N ALA A 16 3.88 -9.60 2.70
CA ALA A 16 4.41 -9.41 1.35
C ALA A 16 3.49 -10.03 0.27
N ASP A 17 3.03 -11.26 0.49
CA ASP A 17 2.11 -11.96 -0.42
C ASP A 17 0.81 -11.18 -0.63
N ARG A 18 0.28 -10.57 0.43
CA ARG A 18 -0.91 -9.71 0.37
C ARG A 18 -0.66 -8.46 -0.46
N LEU A 19 0.50 -7.80 -0.32
CA LEU A 19 0.85 -6.61 -1.11
C LEU A 19 0.95 -6.94 -2.61
N ILE A 20 1.55 -8.08 -2.93
CA ILE A 20 1.68 -8.53 -4.31
C ILE A 20 0.30 -8.89 -4.88
N LYS A 21 -0.43 -9.80 -4.21
CA LYS A 21 -1.70 -10.34 -4.75
C LYS A 21 -2.84 -9.33 -4.77
N ILE A 22 -2.95 -8.50 -3.74
CA ILE A 22 -4.11 -7.59 -3.59
C ILE A 22 -3.82 -6.21 -4.18
N TYR A 23 -2.59 -5.72 -4.05
CA TYR A 23 -2.24 -4.35 -4.42
C TYR A 23 -1.36 -4.26 -5.68
N GLY A 24 -0.96 -5.41 -6.26
CA GLY A 24 -0.19 -5.44 -7.49
C GLY A 24 1.24 -4.90 -7.34
N PHE A 25 1.79 -4.89 -6.13
CA PHE A 25 3.19 -4.54 -5.91
C PHE A 25 4.10 -5.63 -6.51
N LYS A 26 5.19 -5.20 -7.14
CA LYS A 26 6.27 -6.09 -7.51
C LYS A 26 7.25 -6.22 -6.34
N PRO A 27 7.97 -7.35 -6.20
CA PRO A 27 8.92 -7.54 -5.11
C PRO A 27 9.97 -6.42 -4.98
N HIS A 28 10.41 -5.84 -6.10
CA HIS A 28 11.39 -4.73 -6.11
C HIS A 28 10.81 -3.37 -5.71
N GLU A 29 9.48 -3.24 -5.64
CA GLU A 29 8.81 -2.01 -5.16
C GLU A 29 8.62 -2.04 -3.64
N LEU A 30 8.86 -3.20 -3.01
CA LEU A 30 8.78 -3.33 -1.56
C LEU A 30 10.07 -2.81 -0.93
N VAL A 31 9.90 -1.97 0.09
CA VAL A 31 11.02 -1.46 0.89
C VAL A 31 11.22 -2.41 2.07
N TYR A 32 12.46 -2.83 2.26
CA TYR A 32 12.89 -3.72 3.33
C TYR A 32 13.78 -2.95 4.32
N ASP A 33 13.73 -3.34 5.59
CA ASP A 33 14.67 -2.87 6.60
C ASP A 33 16.06 -3.54 6.47
N GLU A 34 16.99 -3.17 7.34
CA GLU A 34 18.37 -3.69 7.34
C GLU A 34 18.44 -5.21 7.58
N ASP A 35 17.42 -5.79 8.21
CA ASP A 35 17.30 -7.23 8.47
C ASP A 35 16.54 -7.95 7.34
N GLY A 36 16.19 -7.25 6.25
CA GLY A 36 15.46 -7.81 5.11
C GLY A 36 13.97 -8.05 5.37
N ASN A 37 13.40 -7.45 6.43
CA ASN A 37 11.99 -7.56 6.76
C ASN A 37 11.18 -6.38 6.21
N LEU A 38 9.89 -6.60 5.99
CA LEU A 38 8.97 -5.47 5.76
C LEU A 38 8.87 -4.65 7.05
N PRO A 39 8.97 -3.31 6.99
CA PRO A 39 8.81 -2.47 8.16
C PRO A 39 7.37 -2.54 8.70
N ASP A 40 7.19 -2.10 9.95
CA ASP A 40 5.86 -2.04 10.60
C ASP A 40 4.99 -0.87 10.12
N GLU A 41 5.56 0.01 9.30
CA GLU A 41 4.86 1.12 8.67
C GLU A 41 3.92 0.64 7.55
N ASP A 42 2.90 1.46 7.20
CA ASP A 42 2.04 1.12 6.09
C ASP A 42 2.87 1.10 4.79
N PRO A 43 2.92 -0.04 4.08
CA PRO A 43 3.79 -0.20 2.91
C PRO A 43 3.41 0.74 1.77
N LYS A 44 2.18 1.23 1.70
CA LYS A 44 1.78 2.22 0.69
C LYS A 44 2.20 3.63 1.10
N GLU A 45 2.16 3.98 2.39
CA GLU A 45 2.73 5.23 2.90
C GLU A 45 4.25 5.29 2.70
N LEU A 46 4.92 4.16 2.92
CA LEU A 46 6.34 4.01 2.64
C LEU A 46 6.63 4.15 1.15
N TRP A 47 5.93 3.41 0.29
CA TRP A 47 6.08 3.52 -1.16
C TRP A 47 5.82 4.94 -1.66
N ALA A 48 4.78 5.62 -1.15
CA ALA A 48 4.42 6.98 -1.53
C ALA A 48 5.49 8.00 -1.17
N ARG A 49 6.21 7.84 -0.05
CA ARG A 49 7.35 8.69 0.31
C ARG A 49 8.55 8.53 -0.63
N PHE A 50 8.74 7.34 -1.19
CA PHE A 50 9.81 7.08 -2.16
C PHE A 50 9.44 7.41 -3.60
N HIS A 51 8.15 7.59 -3.90
CA HIS A 51 7.64 7.93 -5.24
C HIS A 51 6.79 9.20 -5.20
N PRO A 52 7.33 10.35 -4.71
CA PRO A 52 6.57 11.60 -4.66
C PRO A 52 6.11 12.07 -6.05
N GLU A 53 6.80 11.68 -7.12
CA GLU A 53 6.43 11.97 -8.52
C GLU A 53 5.13 11.30 -8.96
N PHE A 54 4.67 10.28 -8.24
CA PHE A 54 3.38 9.63 -8.49
C PHE A 54 2.20 10.46 -8.00
N PHE A 55 2.46 11.48 -7.17
CA PHE A 55 1.45 12.30 -6.50
C PHE A 55 1.51 13.76 -6.99
N PRO A 56 0.37 14.48 -7.04
CA PRO A 56 -0.94 14.05 -6.56
C PRO A 56 -1.74 13.21 -7.56
N VAL A 57 -2.56 12.30 -7.03
CA VAL A 57 -3.45 11.44 -7.84
C VAL A 57 -4.87 12.03 -7.87
N ASP A 58 -5.38 12.35 -9.07
CA ASP A 58 -6.81 12.68 -9.23
C ASP A 58 -7.66 11.41 -9.09
N ILE A 59 -8.07 11.12 -7.86
CA ILE A 59 -8.84 9.91 -7.52
C ILE A 59 -10.13 9.74 -8.32
N ARG A 60 -10.69 10.82 -8.90
CA ARG A 60 -11.92 10.73 -9.70
C ARG A 60 -11.66 10.23 -11.12
N LYS A 61 -10.41 10.24 -11.57
CA LYS A 61 -9.99 9.88 -12.93
C LYS A 61 -8.99 8.73 -12.96
N ALA A 62 -8.33 8.46 -11.84
CA ALA A 62 -7.36 7.39 -11.70
C ALA A 62 -7.99 6.01 -11.99
N ASP A 63 -7.23 5.16 -12.67
CA ASP A 63 -7.61 3.75 -12.86
C ASP A 63 -7.51 2.96 -11.54
N TYR A 64 -8.04 1.74 -11.54
CA TYR A 64 -8.07 0.86 -10.38
C TYR A 64 -6.70 0.64 -9.72
N TRP A 65 -5.65 0.44 -10.52
CA TRP A 65 -4.32 0.13 -10.00
C TRP A 65 -3.65 1.37 -9.44
N THR A 66 -3.82 2.51 -10.10
CA THR A 66 -3.39 3.81 -9.58
C THR A 66 -4.05 4.11 -8.23
N LEU A 67 -5.36 3.87 -8.10
CA LEU A 67 -6.09 4.03 -6.83
C LEU A 67 -5.55 3.13 -5.72
N LEU A 68 -5.14 1.90 -6.04
CA LEU A 68 -4.57 0.97 -5.05
C LEU A 68 -3.21 1.41 -4.50
N ARG A 69 -2.49 2.29 -5.21
CA ARG A 69 -1.22 2.87 -4.74
C ARG A 69 -1.41 3.99 -3.73
N VAL A 70 -2.58 4.63 -3.70
CA VAL A 70 -2.88 5.72 -2.76
C VAL A 70 -3.02 5.15 -1.33
N PRO A 71 -2.28 5.69 -0.34
CA PRO A 71 -2.45 5.32 1.05
C PRO A 71 -3.90 5.51 1.53
N GLY A 72 -4.42 4.53 2.28
CA GLY A 72 -5.82 4.55 2.74
C GLY A 72 -6.87 4.14 1.69
N ILE A 73 -6.54 3.92 0.42
CA ILE A 73 -7.46 3.36 -0.58
C ILE A 73 -7.21 1.85 -0.76
N GLY A 74 -8.18 1.02 -0.36
CA GLY A 74 -8.15 -0.43 -0.57
C GLY A 74 -8.99 -0.86 -1.78
N PRO A 75 -8.96 -2.16 -2.16
CA PRO A 75 -9.72 -2.71 -3.30
C PRO A 75 -11.20 -2.34 -3.31
N GLU A 76 -11.85 -2.45 -2.16
CA GLU A 76 -13.26 -2.11 -2.01
C GLU A 76 -13.52 -0.62 -2.26
N ARG A 77 -12.69 0.24 -1.67
CA ARG A 77 -12.77 1.70 -1.87
C ARG A 77 -12.48 2.08 -3.32
N ALA A 78 -11.47 1.47 -3.95
CA ALA A 78 -11.14 1.68 -5.35
C ALA A 78 -12.33 1.31 -6.26
N ARG A 79 -13.00 0.19 -6.01
CA ARG A 79 -14.23 -0.18 -6.73
C ARG A 79 -15.35 0.83 -6.54
N LEU A 80 -15.61 1.26 -5.31
CA LEU A 80 -16.64 2.27 -5.03
C LEU A 80 -16.33 3.61 -5.71
N ILE A 81 -15.06 4.01 -5.80
CA ILE A 81 -14.63 5.22 -6.51
C ILE A 81 -14.92 5.09 -8.00
N LEU A 82 -14.54 3.96 -8.62
CA LEU A 82 -14.79 3.70 -10.04
C LEU A 82 -16.29 3.61 -10.37
N GLU A 83 -17.09 3.12 -9.44
CA GLU A 83 -18.55 3.09 -9.56
C GLU A 83 -19.22 4.45 -9.30
N GLY A 84 -18.46 5.48 -8.90
CA GLY A 84 -18.99 6.79 -8.51
C GLY A 84 -19.82 6.76 -7.22
N LYS A 85 -19.75 5.68 -6.44
CA LYS A 85 -20.53 5.46 -5.20
C LYS A 85 -19.78 5.85 -3.94
N TRP A 86 -18.47 6.07 -4.05
CA TRP A 86 -17.66 6.47 -2.91
C TRP A 86 -17.93 7.93 -2.54
N LYS A 87 -18.16 8.17 -1.24
CA LYS A 87 -18.20 9.51 -0.65
C LYS A 87 -16.99 9.68 0.26
N PRO A 88 -16.18 10.74 0.11
CA PRO A 88 -15.05 10.97 0.98
C PRO A 88 -15.51 11.14 2.44
N GLY A 89 -15.03 10.24 3.31
CA GLY A 89 -15.17 10.35 4.76
C GLY A 89 -13.81 10.67 5.38
N GLY A 90 -13.65 11.87 5.93
CA GLY A 90 -12.41 12.33 6.57
C GLY A 90 -11.37 12.94 5.61
N GLU A 91 -10.45 13.74 6.17
CA GLU A 91 -9.49 14.57 5.41
C GLU A 91 -8.24 13.83 4.93
N ARG A 92 -7.97 12.62 5.44
CA ARG A 92 -6.68 11.91 5.27
C ARG A 92 -6.26 11.63 3.82
N TRP A 93 -7.19 11.59 2.87
CA TRP A 93 -6.86 11.34 1.45
C TRP A 93 -6.41 12.61 0.71
N LYS A 94 -6.65 13.82 1.26
CA LYS A 94 -6.21 15.09 0.65
C LYS A 94 -4.70 15.34 0.81
N SER A 95 -4.02 14.51 1.60
CA SER A 95 -2.58 14.60 1.86
C SER A 95 -1.71 13.97 0.76
N TRP A 96 -2.33 13.34 -0.24
CA TRP A 96 -1.68 12.61 -1.32
C TRP A 96 -2.20 13.08 -2.67
#